data_AF-A0A937DJ42-F1
#
_entry.id   AF-A0A937DJ42-F1
#
_cell.length_a   1.000
_cell.length_b   1.000
_cell.length_c   1.000
_cell.angle_alpha   90.00
_cell.angle_beta   90.00
_cell.angle_gamma   90.00
#
_symmetry.space_group_name_H-M   'P 1'
#
loop_
_entity.id
_entity.type
_entity.pdbx_description
1 polymer ?
#
loop_
_entity_poly.entity_id
_entity_poly.type
_entity_poly.pdbx_seq_one_letter_code
_entity_poly.pdbx_strand_id
1 'polypeptide(L)'
;MSSTSHTQTASPAPLCLEPLFYEKVWGGDRLARFSDRVKPNDKIGEAWLLADMSATSASGAGGGSARTAITQGPLKGKTLRDAITLWGHALLGHQRPHSHGGVGEFPLLVKLLDASENLSVQVHPSPAYALHNPGAHLKTECWYILDAQPNSVIYKGLRPGVTRGQLEAALRTGDARGVVELMGQVPARAGDCHNLPSGTLHALGAGVLVAEVQTPSDTTFRVYDWGRQGRALHIDQALQCIDLLPAPAATRLEPHARAARLVTTEFFTLDEYHLPGDQSVSLGDAHRCCVIIPLSPGATLAPSTGQFDAVELTPGAAVLIPASISAGAIVAAAGEARFLLASLPG
;
A
#
# COMPACT_ATOMS: atom_id res chain seq x y z
N MET A 1 -32.03 21.58 -34.74
CA MET A 1 -30.86 22.11 -34.01
C MET A 1 -30.52 21.10 -32.93
N SER A 2 -29.53 20.24 -33.20
CA SER A 2 -29.11 19.20 -32.27
C SER A 2 -28.23 19.83 -31.20
N SER A 3 -28.65 19.75 -29.94
CA SER A 3 -27.85 20.27 -28.82
C SER A 3 -26.67 19.34 -28.60
N THR A 4 -25.50 19.75 -29.05
CA THR A 4 -24.23 19.21 -28.56
C THR A 4 -24.15 19.51 -27.06
N SER A 5 -24.39 18.50 -26.22
CA SER A 5 -24.05 18.57 -24.81
C SER A 5 -22.54 18.73 -24.71
N HIS A 6 -22.08 19.95 -24.43
CA HIS A 6 -20.72 20.17 -23.98
C HIS A 6 -20.58 19.48 -22.63
N THR A 7 -20.13 18.22 -22.61
CA THR A 7 -19.55 17.63 -21.41
C THR A 7 -18.37 18.49 -21.04
N GLN A 8 -18.59 19.40 -20.09
CA GLN A 8 -17.55 20.20 -19.47
C GLN A 8 -16.53 19.21 -18.90
N THR A 9 -15.37 19.08 -19.56
CA THR A 9 -14.30 18.19 -19.13
C THR A 9 -13.76 18.72 -17.80
N ALA A 10 -14.13 18.08 -16.70
CA ALA A 10 -13.62 18.44 -15.37
C ALA A 10 -12.09 18.49 -15.41
N SER A 11 -11.50 19.61 -14.98
CA SER A 11 -10.04 19.75 -14.91
C SER A 11 -9.46 18.83 -13.82
N PRO A 12 -8.24 18.31 -13.99
CA PRO A 12 -7.56 17.55 -12.96
C PRO A 12 -7.45 18.31 -11.64
N ALA A 13 -7.83 17.65 -10.55
CA ALA A 13 -7.77 18.13 -9.18
C ALA A 13 -7.33 16.99 -8.25
N PRO A 14 -6.81 17.26 -7.05
CA PRO A 14 -6.49 16.22 -6.09
C PRO A 14 -7.73 15.37 -5.77
N LEU A 15 -7.57 14.05 -5.73
CA LEU A 15 -8.65 13.10 -5.49
C LEU A 15 -8.56 12.59 -4.05
N CYS A 16 -9.56 12.90 -3.25
CA CYS A 16 -9.69 12.31 -1.92
C CYS A 16 -10.52 11.05 -2.01
N LEU A 17 -9.96 9.97 -1.50
CA LEU A 17 -10.46 8.63 -1.70
C LEU A 17 -11.09 8.10 -0.42
N GLU A 18 -12.29 7.55 -0.55
CA GLU A 18 -12.97 6.89 0.56
C GLU A 18 -12.39 5.49 0.79
N PRO A 19 -11.98 5.16 2.03
CA PRO A 19 -11.45 3.84 2.32
C PRO A 19 -12.51 2.73 2.27
N LEU A 20 -12.08 1.55 1.83
CA LEU A 20 -12.85 0.30 1.85
C LEU A 20 -12.33 -0.59 2.97
N PHE A 21 -13.20 -1.12 3.82
CA PHE A 21 -12.82 -1.93 4.98
C PHE A 21 -13.15 -3.39 4.77
N TYR A 22 -12.22 -4.27 5.16
CA TYR A 22 -12.34 -5.71 4.99
C TYR A 22 -12.09 -6.44 6.31
N GLU A 23 -13.06 -7.26 6.69
CA GLU A 23 -12.87 -8.22 7.76
C GLU A 23 -11.83 -9.27 7.39
N LYS A 24 -11.00 -9.65 8.36
CA LYS A 24 -10.02 -10.71 8.23
C LYS A 24 -10.00 -11.55 9.49
N VAL A 25 -9.68 -12.84 9.35
CA VAL A 25 -9.57 -13.76 10.49
C VAL A 25 -8.54 -13.33 11.54
N TRP A 26 -7.56 -12.51 11.13
CA TRP A 26 -6.51 -11.93 11.96
C TRP A 26 -6.73 -10.45 12.29
N GLY A 27 -7.80 -9.83 11.78
CA GLY A 27 -8.08 -8.40 11.91
C GLY A 27 -8.58 -8.04 13.30
N GLY A 28 -8.48 -6.75 13.62
CA GLY A 28 -8.93 -6.18 14.90
C GLY A 28 -9.71 -4.90 14.73
N ASP A 29 -9.74 -4.08 15.78
CA ASP A 29 -10.48 -2.83 15.84
C ASP A 29 -9.58 -1.58 15.96
N ARG A 30 -8.24 -1.71 15.85
CA ARG A 30 -7.33 -0.56 16.04
C ARG A 30 -7.43 0.45 14.90
N LEU A 31 -8.04 0.09 13.77
CA LEU A 31 -8.39 1.02 12.69
C LEU A 31 -9.50 2.00 13.09
N ALA A 32 -10.18 1.80 14.22
CA ALA A 32 -11.11 2.78 14.80
C ALA A 32 -10.44 4.12 15.15
N ARG A 33 -9.10 4.14 15.26
CA ARG A 33 -8.30 5.38 15.39
C ARG A 33 -8.41 6.30 14.17
N PHE A 34 -8.77 5.75 13.02
CA PHE A 34 -8.74 6.43 11.72
C PHE A 34 -10.13 6.58 11.09
N SER A 35 -11.11 5.80 11.53
CA SER A 35 -12.47 5.87 11.01
C SER A 35 -13.48 5.42 12.06
N ASP A 36 -14.57 6.17 12.16
CA ASP A 36 -15.74 5.83 12.97
C ASP A 36 -16.51 4.62 12.43
N ARG A 37 -16.20 4.14 11.22
CA ARG A 37 -16.81 2.95 10.61
C ARG A 37 -16.34 1.65 11.27
N VAL A 38 -15.19 1.67 11.94
CA VAL A 38 -14.68 0.53 12.71
C VAL A 38 -15.14 0.66 14.15
N LYS A 39 -15.79 -0.39 14.67
CA LYS A 39 -16.36 -0.43 16.01
C LYS A 39 -15.54 -1.34 16.93
N PRO A 40 -15.65 -1.18 18.26
CA PRO A 40 -14.97 -2.06 19.20
C PRO A 40 -15.33 -3.54 18.97
N ASN A 41 -14.32 -4.41 18.99
CA ASN A 41 -14.40 -5.85 18.70
C ASN A 41 -14.69 -6.23 17.23
N ASP A 42 -14.68 -5.27 16.30
CA ASP A 42 -14.64 -5.64 14.89
C ASP A 42 -13.36 -6.41 14.56
N LYS A 43 -13.39 -7.17 13.46
CA LYS A 43 -12.23 -7.91 12.93
C LYS A 43 -11.74 -7.32 11.62
N ILE A 44 -11.65 -5.99 11.53
CA ILE A 44 -11.18 -5.33 10.33
C ILE A 44 -9.66 -5.48 10.24
N GLY A 45 -9.21 -6.28 9.28
CA GLY A 45 -7.78 -6.49 9.05
C GLY A 45 -7.20 -5.47 8.07
N GLU A 46 -8.00 -4.99 7.11
CA GLU A 46 -7.51 -4.11 6.05
C GLU A 46 -8.46 -2.92 5.84
N ALA A 47 -7.89 -1.73 5.68
CA ALA A 47 -8.57 -0.57 5.09
C ALA A 47 -7.82 -0.16 3.82
N TRP A 48 -8.44 -0.32 2.66
CA TRP A 48 -7.86 0.06 1.37
C TRP A 48 -8.13 1.54 1.14
N LEU A 49 -7.09 2.37 1.30
CA LEU A 49 -7.17 3.82 1.14
C LEU A 49 -7.18 4.25 -0.33
N LEU A 50 -6.55 3.46 -1.19
CA LEU A 50 -6.54 3.64 -2.64
C LEU A 50 -6.60 2.29 -3.31
N ALA A 51 -7.62 2.07 -4.16
CA ALA A 51 -7.74 0.86 -4.96
C ALA A 51 -8.38 1.16 -6.32
N ASP A 52 -7.83 0.56 -7.37
CA ASP A 52 -8.48 0.43 -8.68
C ASP A 52 -8.13 -0.95 -9.26
N MET A 53 -8.70 -2.00 -8.68
CA MET A 53 -8.54 -3.37 -9.15
C MET A 53 -9.85 -3.88 -9.75
N SER A 54 -9.79 -4.39 -10.97
CA SER A 54 -10.93 -4.93 -11.71
C SER A 54 -11.18 -6.41 -11.44
N ALA A 55 -10.15 -7.15 -11.00
CA ALA A 55 -10.22 -8.57 -10.72
C ALA A 55 -9.44 -8.94 -9.45
N THR A 56 -9.68 -10.17 -8.98
CA THR A 56 -8.88 -10.82 -7.94
C THR A 56 -8.14 -12.01 -8.54
N SER A 57 -7.02 -12.39 -7.94
CA SER A 57 -6.39 -13.68 -8.26
C SER A 57 -7.11 -14.84 -7.58
N ALA A 58 -6.99 -16.04 -8.13
CA ALA A 58 -7.54 -17.27 -7.53
C ALA A 58 -6.96 -17.57 -6.15
N SER A 59 -5.71 -17.16 -5.88
CA SER A 59 -5.05 -17.25 -4.58
C SER A 59 -5.10 -15.94 -3.78
N GLY A 60 -6.15 -15.13 -4.01
CA GLY A 60 -6.34 -13.83 -3.37
C GLY A 60 -6.30 -13.87 -1.83
N ALA A 61 -5.86 -12.78 -1.20
CA ALA A 61 -5.99 -12.60 0.24
C ALA A 61 -7.41 -12.20 0.66
N GLY A 62 -8.34 -12.08 -0.29
CA GLY A 62 -9.78 -11.90 -0.06
C GLY A 62 -10.19 -10.44 -0.03
N GLY A 63 -9.54 -9.60 -0.85
CA GLY A 63 -9.93 -8.19 -1.04
C GLY A 63 -10.82 -7.97 -2.27
N GLY A 64 -10.76 -8.87 -3.26
CA GLY A 64 -11.65 -8.84 -4.42
C GLY A 64 -11.36 -7.70 -5.40
N SER A 65 -12.26 -7.56 -6.38
CA SER A 65 -12.33 -6.39 -7.26
C SER A 65 -12.85 -5.19 -6.46
N ALA A 66 -12.15 -4.06 -6.51
CA ALA A 66 -12.44 -2.90 -5.68
C ALA A 66 -11.97 -1.60 -6.33
N ARG A 67 -12.79 -0.55 -6.18
CA ARG A 67 -12.48 0.80 -6.64
C ARG A 67 -12.87 1.81 -5.58
N THR A 68 -11.91 2.60 -5.10
CA THR A 68 -12.20 3.67 -4.13
C THR A 68 -13.01 4.79 -4.79
N ALA A 69 -14.00 5.29 -4.06
CA ALA A 69 -14.83 6.42 -4.49
C ALA A 69 -14.16 7.75 -4.16
N ILE A 70 -14.42 8.76 -4.98
CA ILE A 70 -13.93 10.12 -4.82
C ILE A 70 -14.95 10.89 -3.97
N THR A 71 -14.50 11.50 -2.87
CA THR A 71 -15.38 12.11 -1.86
C THR A 71 -15.63 13.60 -2.05
N GLN A 72 -14.76 14.29 -2.80
CA GLN A 72 -14.85 15.72 -3.03
C GLN A 72 -14.35 16.17 -4.41
N GLY A 73 -14.53 17.45 -4.70
CA GLY A 73 -14.11 18.05 -5.96
C GLY A 73 -15.00 17.66 -7.15
N PRO A 74 -14.55 17.92 -8.39
CA PRO A 74 -15.39 17.84 -9.59
C PRO A 74 -15.79 16.40 -9.97
N LEU A 75 -15.11 15.40 -9.42
CA LEU A 75 -15.42 13.98 -9.63
C LEU A 75 -16.05 13.32 -8.40
N LYS A 76 -16.59 14.10 -7.45
CA LYS A 76 -17.30 13.55 -6.28
C LYS A 76 -18.36 12.51 -6.70
N GLY A 77 -18.35 11.36 -6.01
CA GLY A 77 -19.24 10.23 -6.28
C GLY A 77 -18.83 9.34 -7.46
N LYS A 78 -17.74 9.69 -8.17
CA LYS A 78 -17.12 8.82 -9.19
C LYS A 78 -16.04 7.95 -8.56
N THR A 79 -15.57 6.97 -9.30
CA THR A 79 -14.48 6.07 -8.87
C THR A 79 -13.12 6.58 -9.34
N LEU A 80 -12.04 6.08 -8.73
CA LEU A 80 -10.68 6.30 -9.23
C LEU A 80 -10.53 5.88 -10.71
N ARG A 81 -11.21 4.80 -11.13
CA ARG A 81 -11.23 4.37 -12.54
C ARG A 81 -11.82 5.44 -13.47
N ASP A 82 -12.89 6.09 -13.06
CA ASP A 82 -13.52 7.13 -13.87
C ASP A 82 -12.56 8.31 -14.08
N ALA A 83 -11.81 8.69 -13.03
CA ALA A 83 -10.79 9.72 -13.12
C ALA A 83 -9.62 9.32 -14.03
N ILE A 84 -9.14 8.08 -13.94
CA ILE A 84 -8.09 7.55 -14.83
C ILE A 84 -8.58 7.54 -16.28
N THR A 85 -9.83 7.14 -16.51
CA THR A 85 -10.44 7.10 -17.85
C THR A 85 -10.60 8.51 -18.42
N LEU A 86 -10.98 9.49 -17.59
CA LEU A 86 -11.20 10.87 -18.02
C LEU A 86 -9.90 11.65 -18.22
N TRP A 87 -8.95 11.54 -17.31
CA TRP A 87 -7.75 12.38 -17.27
C TRP A 87 -6.52 11.70 -17.88
N GLY A 88 -6.48 10.37 -17.94
CA GLY A 88 -5.40 9.61 -18.57
C GLY A 88 -4.00 10.07 -18.13
N HIS A 89 -3.20 10.53 -19.08
CA HIS A 89 -1.85 11.05 -18.84
C HIS A 89 -1.80 12.26 -17.90
N ALA A 90 -2.86 13.08 -17.82
CA ALA A 90 -2.89 14.18 -16.86
C ALA A 90 -2.93 13.67 -15.40
N LEU A 91 -3.51 12.50 -15.15
CA LEU A 91 -3.48 11.85 -13.84
C LEU A 91 -2.18 11.05 -13.63
N LEU A 92 -1.86 10.14 -14.56
CA LEU A 92 -0.78 9.16 -14.38
C LEU A 92 0.61 9.67 -14.77
N GLY A 93 0.71 10.78 -15.50
CA GLY A 93 1.94 11.22 -16.14
C GLY A 93 2.30 10.30 -17.32
N HIS A 94 3.60 10.08 -17.53
CA HIS A 94 4.09 9.17 -18.57
C HIS A 94 3.94 7.69 -18.21
N GLN A 95 3.51 7.38 -16.99
CA GLN A 95 3.24 6.02 -16.55
C GLN A 95 2.08 5.45 -17.37
N ARG A 96 2.30 4.27 -17.93
CA ARG A 96 1.24 3.52 -18.59
C ARG A 96 0.56 2.65 -17.53
N PRO A 97 -0.76 2.78 -17.36
CA PRO A 97 -1.46 1.91 -16.44
C PRO A 97 -1.30 0.44 -16.89
N HIS A 98 -1.06 -0.46 -15.95
CA HIS A 98 -0.81 -1.87 -16.25
C HIS A 98 -2.07 -2.46 -16.86
N SER A 99 -2.07 -2.75 -18.16
CA SER A 99 -3.05 -3.68 -18.72
C SER A 99 -2.57 -4.29 -20.01
N HIS A 100 -2.99 -5.52 -20.20
CA HIS A 100 -2.96 -6.25 -21.45
C HIS A 100 -3.98 -5.60 -22.42
N GLY A 101 -3.68 -4.41 -22.95
CA GLY A 101 -4.36 -3.83 -24.11
C GLY A 101 -5.40 -2.70 -23.90
N GLY A 102 -5.34 -1.89 -22.83
CA GLY A 102 -6.25 -0.73 -22.65
C GLY A 102 -5.75 0.35 -21.69
N VAL A 103 -6.65 1.25 -21.23
CA VAL A 103 -6.39 2.10 -20.05
C VAL A 103 -6.45 1.20 -18.83
N GLY A 104 -5.30 0.76 -18.34
CA GLY A 104 -5.16 -0.21 -17.27
C GLY A 104 -5.55 0.29 -15.88
N GLU A 105 -5.25 -0.53 -14.89
CA GLU A 105 -5.45 -0.24 -13.46
C GLU A 105 -4.46 0.81 -12.94
N PHE A 106 -4.86 1.54 -11.90
CA PHE A 106 -3.93 2.38 -11.16
C PHE A 106 -2.75 1.53 -10.64
N PRO A 107 -1.50 1.98 -10.80
CA PRO A 107 -0.31 1.15 -10.59
C PRO A 107 0.06 0.92 -9.11
N LEU A 108 -0.78 1.32 -8.16
CA LEU A 108 -0.59 1.05 -6.75
C LEU A 108 -1.89 0.64 -6.05
N LEU A 109 -1.75 -0.08 -4.95
CA LEU A 109 -2.76 -0.29 -3.93
C LEU A 109 -2.17 0.18 -2.60
N VAL A 110 -2.92 1.01 -1.87
CA VAL A 110 -2.50 1.58 -0.58
C VAL A 110 -3.47 1.14 0.50
N LYS A 111 -2.94 0.62 1.61
CA LYS A 111 -3.74 0.07 2.69
C LYS A 111 -3.24 0.49 4.07
N LEU A 112 -4.13 0.40 5.05
CA LEU A 112 -3.79 0.21 6.45
C LEU A 112 -4.09 -1.24 6.83
N LEU A 113 -3.21 -1.88 7.61
CA LEU A 113 -3.42 -3.24 8.11
C LEU A 113 -3.31 -3.29 9.62
N ASP A 114 -4.32 -3.86 10.29
CA ASP A 114 -4.30 -4.15 11.72
C ASP A 114 -4.16 -5.66 11.96
N ALA A 115 -2.94 -6.09 12.26
CA ALA A 115 -2.65 -7.48 12.60
C ALA A 115 -2.91 -7.72 14.10
N SER A 116 -4.16 -7.96 14.50
CA SER A 116 -4.46 -8.38 15.87
C SER A 116 -3.90 -9.78 16.18
N GLU A 117 -3.86 -10.64 15.17
CA GLU A 117 -3.17 -11.92 15.16
C GLU A 117 -2.13 -11.97 14.03
N ASN A 118 -1.26 -12.99 14.01
CA ASN A 118 -0.32 -13.16 12.91
C ASN A 118 -1.06 -13.32 11.58
N LEU A 119 -0.61 -12.58 10.55
CA LEU A 119 -0.96 -12.87 9.16
C LEU A 119 -0.28 -14.17 8.73
N SER A 120 -0.79 -14.82 7.69
CA SER A 120 -0.15 -16.00 7.14
C SER A 120 1.31 -15.75 6.76
N VAL A 121 2.15 -16.77 6.94
CA VAL A 121 3.44 -16.81 6.25
C VAL A 121 3.18 -17.03 4.77
N GLN A 122 3.71 -16.13 3.95
CA GLN A 122 3.39 -16.05 2.55
C GLN A 122 4.53 -15.48 1.73
N VAL A 123 4.43 -15.69 0.42
CA VAL A 123 5.29 -15.08 -0.59
C VAL A 123 4.42 -14.59 -1.73
N HIS A 124 4.88 -13.56 -2.41
CA HIS A 124 4.24 -13.02 -3.61
C HIS A 124 4.91 -13.56 -4.88
N PRO A 125 4.19 -13.66 -6.01
CA PRO A 125 4.74 -14.14 -7.27
C PRO A 125 6.05 -13.43 -7.61
N SER A 126 7.10 -14.17 -7.96
CA SER A 126 8.30 -13.56 -8.52
C SER A 126 7.99 -12.98 -9.92
N PRO A 127 8.79 -12.01 -10.43
CA PRO A 127 8.64 -11.52 -11.80
C PRO A 127 8.63 -12.65 -12.84
N ALA A 128 9.51 -13.64 -12.67
CA ALA A 128 9.57 -14.80 -13.54
C ALA A 128 8.29 -15.66 -13.47
N TYR A 129 7.72 -15.85 -12.27
CA TYR A 129 6.49 -16.61 -12.10
C TYR A 129 5.30 -15.89 -12.74
N ALA A 130 5.14 -14.59 -12.46
CA ALA A 130 4.04 -13.78 -12.99
C ALA A 130 4.07 -13.70 -14.53
N LEU A 131 5.26 -13.65 -15.14
CA LEU A 131 5.40 -13.65 -16.60
C LEU A 131 4.85 -14.92 -17.27
N HIS A 132 5.03 -16.09 -16.62
CA HIS A 132 4.61 -17.38 -17.17
C HIS A 132 3.22 -17.84 -16.69
N ASN A 133 2.61 -17.13 -15.74
CA ASN A 133 1.33 -17.48 -15.13
C ASN A 133 0.40 -16.26 -15.16
N PRO A 134 -0.35 -16.03 -16.26
CA PRO A 134 -1.17 -14.82 -16.44
C PRO A 134 -2.22 -14.55 -15.35
N GLY A 135 -2.59 -15.57 -14.56
CA GLY A 135 -3.50 -15.42 -13.40
C GLY A 135 -2.82 -15.00 -12.09
N ALA A 136 -1.50 -14.81 -12.09
CA ALA A 136 -0.72 -14.37 -10.94
C ALA A 136 -0.10 -13.00 -11.22
N HIS A 137 -0.37 -12.04 -10.34
CA HIS A 137 0.07 -10.66 -10.53
C HIS A 137 1.22 -10.33 -9.58
N LEU A 138 2.24 -9.66 -10.12
CA LEU A 138 3.40 -9.21 -9.36
C LEU A 138 2.96 -8.35 -8.16
N LYS A 139 3.51 -8.64 -6.99
CA LYS A 139 3.19 -7.92 -5.74
C LYS A 139 4.47 -7.59 -4.99
N THR A 140 5.03 -6.43 -5.32
CA THR A 140 6.11 -5.81 -4.55
C THR A 140 5.48 -4.77 -3.63
N GLU A 141 5.87 -4.78 -2.37
CA GLU A 141 5.24 -3.97 -1.34
C GLU A 141 6.26 -3.38 -0.36
N CYS A 142 5.81 -2.45 0.46
CA CYS A 142 6.51 -2.06 1.67
C CYS A 142 5.53 -1.81 2.82
N TRP A 143 6.02 -2.00 4.04
CA TRP A 143 5.28 -1.72 5.27
C TRP A 143 5.95 -0.61 6.05
N TYR A 144 5.24 0.49 6.26
CA TYR A 144 5.61 1.49 7.27
C TYR A 144 4.87 1.18 8.56
N ILE A 145 5.61 0.95 9.65
CA ILE A 145 5.03 0.60 10.96
C ILE A 145 4.47 1.87 11.60
N LEU A 146 3.15 1.92 11.72
CA LEU A 146 2.42 3.00 12.37
C LEU A 146 2.48 2.86 13.89
N ASP A 147 2.27 1.63 14.37
CA ASP A 147 2.25 1.29 15.79
C ASP A 147 2.52 -0.21 15.97
N ALA A 148 3.08 -0.59 17.11
CA ALA A 148 3.38 -1.99 17.42
C ALA A 148 3.22 -2.22 18.93
N GLN A 149 2.54 -3.30 19.30
CA GLN A 149 2.48 -3.73 20.71
C GLN A 149 3.85 -4.21 21.20
N PRO A 150 4.09 -4.24 22.53
CA PRO A 150 5.32 -4.79 23.08
C PRO A 150 5.59 -6.21 22.57
N ASN A 151 6.84 -6.48 22.17
CA ASN A 151 7.31 -7.76 21.63
C ASN A 151 6.73 -8.17 20.26
N SER A 152 5.95 -7.31 19.60
CA SER A 152 5.53 -7.55 18.21
C SER A 152 6.75 -7.63 17.28
N VAL A 153 6.64 -8.50 16.26
CA VAL A 153 7.71 -8.74 15.29
C VAL A 153 7.17 -8.75 13.87
N ILE A 154 8.08 -8.54 12.93
CA ILE A 154 7.92 -8.81 11.52
C ILE A 154 8.73 -10.06 11.17
N TYR A 155 8.11 -11.02 10.49
CA TYR A 155 8.84 -12.15 9.90
C TYR A 155 9.20 -11.76 8.47
N LYS A 156 10.49 -11.68 8.15
CA LYS A 156 10.95 -11.16 6.85
C LYS A 156 12.22 -11.85 6.38
N GLY A 157 12.14 -12.46 5.21
CA GLY A 157 13.23 -13.19 4.60
C GLY A 157 13.60 -14.45 5.38
N LEU A 158 14.58 -15.17 4.85
CA LEU A 158 15.18 -16.33 5.51
C LEU A 158 16.42 -15.91 6.28
N ARG A 159 16.73 -16.65 7.35
CA ARG A 159 17.99 -16.46 8.09
C ARG A 159 19.18 -16.78 7.19
N PRO A 160 20.34 -16.15 7.42
CA PRO A 160 21.57 -16.48 6.69
C PRO A 160 21.88 -17.97 6.76
N GLY A 161 22.25 -18.57 5.61
CA GLY A 161 22.64 -19.97 5.50
C GLY A 161 21.50 -20.98 5.35
N VAL A 162 20.23 -20.55 5.36
CA VAL A 162 19.11 -21.45 5.02
C VAL A 162 19.22 -21.89 3.57
N THR A 163 19.17 -23.20 3.35
CA THR A 163 19.26 -23.81 2.02
C THR A 163 17.90 -24.10 1.42
N ARG A 164 17.86 -24.24 0.09
CA ARG A 164 16.68 -24.67 -0.67
C ARG A 164 16.06 -25.96 -0.12
N GLY A 165 16.89 -26.95 0.18
CA GLY A 165 16.44 -28.26 0.68
C GLY A 165 15.85 -28.19 2.08
N GLN A 166 16.42 -27.38 2.98
CA GLN A 166 15.83 -27.14 4.31
C GLN A 166 14.46 -26.46 4.21
N LEU A 167 14.34 -25.44 3.36
CA LEU A 167 13.07 -24.76 3.11
C LEU A 167 12.01 -25.72 2.54
N GLU A 168 12.37 -26.51 1.54
CA GLU A 168 11.45 -27.47 0.92
C GLU A 168 11.00 -28.55 1.91
N ALA A 169 11.93 -29.09 2.70
CA ALA A 169 11.59 -30.04 3.76
C ALA A 169 10.61 -29.43 4.76
N ALA A 170 10.90 -28.23 5.29
CA ALA A 170 10.05 -27.54 6.26
C ALA A 170 8.64 -27.24 5.72
N LEU A 171 8.50 -26.98 4.42
CA LEU A 171 7.21 -26.71 3.79
C LEU A 171 6.41 -27.97 3.46
N ARG A 172 7.07 -29.10 3.18
CA ARG A 172 6.41 -30.36 2.81
C ARG A 172 6.06 -31.26 3.99
N THR A 173 6.71 -31.13 5.14
CA THR A 173 6.47 -31.99 6.32
C THR A 173 5.12 -31.80 7.00
N GLY A 174 4.30 -30.84 6.55
CA GLY A 174 2.97 -30.55 7.11
C GLY A 174 3.00 -29.78 8.44
N ASP A 175 4.12 -29.78 9.16
CA ASP A 175 4.40 -28.91 10.30
C ASP A 175 5.12 -27.64 9.84
N ALA A 176 4.39 -26.78 9.13
CA ALA A 176 4.93 -25.53 8.61
C ALA A 176 5.31 -24.52 9.73
N ARG A 177 5.24 -24.86 11.02
CA ARG A 177 5.92 -24.12 12.09
C ARG A 177 7.44 -24.06 11.86
N GLY A 178 8.01 -25.12 11.30
CA GLY A 178 9.43 -25.17 10.95
C GLY A 178 9.84 -24.07 9.98
N VAL A 179 8.94 -23.60 9.10
CA VAL A 179 9.26 -22.49 8.19
C VAL A 179 9.50 -21.17 8.95
N VAL A 180 8.73 -20.93 10.02
CA VAL A 180 8.86 -19.72 10.85
C VAL A 180 10.22 -19.69 11.51
N GLU A 181 10.72 -20.84 11.94
CA GLU A 181 12.07 -20.95 12.49
C GLU A 181 13.10 -20.58 11.45
N LEU A 182 12.94 -20.93 10.17
CA LEU A 182 13.89 -20.55 9.12
C LEU A 182 13.89 -19.05 8.79
N MET A 183 12.91 -18.29 9.25
CA MET A 183 12.74 -16.88 8.90
C MET A 183 13.53 -15.92 9.81
N GLY A 184 13.88 -14.77 9.25
CA GLY A 184 14.33 -13.63 10.04
C GLY A 184 13.17 -13.06 10.85
N GLN A 185 13.40 -12.82 12.15
CA GLN A 185 12.46 -12.15 13.04
C GLN A 185 13.03 -10.77 13.42
N VAL A 186 12.30 -9.72 13.07
CA VAL A 186 12.71 -8.33 13.30
C VAL A 186 11.72 -7.67 14.25
N PRO A 187 12.17 -7.03 15.35
CA PRO A 187 11.26 -6.28 16.22
C PRO A 187 10.50 -5.22 15.44
N ALA A 188 9.19 -5.18 15.59
CA ALA A 188 8.36 -4.14 14.98
C ALA A 188 8.49 -2.85 15.78
N ARG A 189 8.90 -1.75 15.12
CA ARG A 189 9.09 -0.44 15.77
C ARG A 189 8.39 0.63 14.93
N ALA A 190 7.59 1.46 15.58
CA ALA A 190 6.93 2.58 14.91
C ALA A 190 7.97 3.48 14.22
N GLY A 191 7.68 3.88 12.98
CA GLY A 191 8.56 4.66 12.12
C GLY A 191 9.53 3.85 11.26
N ASP A 192 9.72 2.56 11.53
CA ASP A 192 10.51 1.70 10.63
C ASP A 192 9.69 1.36 9.38
N CYS A 193 10.38 1.32 8.24
CA CYS A 193 9.84 0.94 6.95
C CYS A 193 10.58 -0.29 6.41
N HIS A 194 9.82 -1.32 6.03
CA HIS A 194 10.32 -2.58 5.51
C HIS A 194 9.92 -2.73 4.04
N ASN A 195 10.91 -2.66 3.14
CA ASN A 195 10.71 -3.02 1.74
C ASN A 195 10.60 -4.55 1.57
N LEU A 196 9.61 -5.03 0.81
CA LEU A 196 9.31 -6.43 0.55
C LEU A 196 9.21 -6.66 -0.96
N PRO A 197 10.36 -6.83 -1.65
CA PRO A 197 10.36 -7.24 -3.05
C PRO A 197 9.60 -8.55 -3.25
N SER A 198 8.91 -8.66 -4.39
CA SER A 198 8.29 -9.91 -4.84
C SER A 198 9.25 -11.10 -4.70
N GLY A 199 8.76 -12.24 -4.19
CA GLY A 199 9.60 -13.39 -3.85
C GLY A 199 10.16 -13.40 -2.42
N THR A 200 10.06 -12.32 -1.66
CA THR A 200 10.43 -12.33 -0.24
C THR A 200 9.43 -13.15 0.58
N LEU A 201 9.88 -14.17 1.31
CA LEU A 201 9.03 -14.86 2.29
C LEU A 201 8.79 -13.96 3.50
N HIS A 202 7.54 -13.72 3.88
CA HIS A 202 7.22 -12.77 4.95
C HIS A 202 5.91 -13.11 5.68
N ALA A 203 5.75 -12.53 6.87
CA ALA A 203 4.49 -12.45 7.61
C ALA A 203 4.48 -11.23 8.51
N LEU A 204 3.34 -10.54 8.57
CA LEU A 204 3.11 -9.49 9.57
C LEU A 204 2.71 -10.16 10.90
N GLY A 205 3.47 -9.91 11.97
CA GLY A 205 3.20 -10.49 13.27
C GLY A 205 2.05 -9.81 14.02
N ALA A 206 1.52 -10.49 15.03
CA ALA A 206 0.46 -9.99 15.89
C ALA A 206 0.87 -8.70 16.64
N GLY A 207 -0.10 -7.82 16.84
CA GLY A 207 0.04 -6.52 17.49
C GLY A 207 0.62 -5.43 16.59
N VAL A 208 0.85 -5.68 15.30
CA VAL A 208 1.45 -4.70 14.38
C VAL A 208 0.36 -3.97 13.57
N LEU A 209 0.49 -2.65 13.48
CA LEU A 209 -0.32 -1.77 12.64
C LEU A 209 0.57 -1.10 11.60
N VAL A 210 0.26 -1.24 10.31
CA VAL A 210 1.09 -0.71 9.22
C VAL A 210 0.28 0.10 8.21
N ALA A 211 0.95 1.01 7.52
CA ALA A 211 0.58 1.45 6.19
C ALA A 211 1.34 0.60 5.17
N GLU A 212 0.63 0.01 4.22
CA GLU A 212 1.18 -0.80 3.12
C GLU A 212 1.01 -0.05 1.80
N VAL A 213 2.10 0.06 1.05
CA VAL A 213 2.09 0.52 -0.35
C VAL A 213 2.61 -0.62 -1.20
N GLN A 214 1.83 -1.01 -2.21
CA GLN A 214 2.14 -2.16 -3.05
C GLN A 214 1.74 -1.92 -4.51
N THR A 215 2.31 -2.72 -5.42
CA THR A 215 1.74 -2.87 -6.78
C THR A 215 0.33 -3.47 -6.69
N PRO A 216 -0.57 -3.24 -7.67
CA PRO A 216 -2.00 -3.52 -7.55
C PRO A 216 -2.26 -5.02 -7.77
N SER A 217 -2.07 -5.82 -6.71
CA SER A 217 -2.22 -7.27 -6.75
C SER A 217 -2.76 -7.80 -5.42
N ASP A 218 -3.62 -8.81 -5.51
CA ASP A 218 -4.06 -9.61 -4.37
C ASP A 218 -3.39 -11.00 -4.34
N THR A 219 -2.45 -11.30 -5.26
CA THR A 219 -1.87 -12.64 -5.39
C THR A 219 -0.96 -13.00 -4.23
N THR A 220 -1.34 -14.02 -3.47
CA THR A 220 -0.65 -14.45 -2.26
C THR A 220 -0.47 -15.97 -2.21
N PHE A 221 0.77 -16.44 -2.18
CA PHE A 221 1.08 -17.85 -1.97
C PHE A 221 1.38 -18.12 -0.50
N ARG A 222 0.32 -18.50 0.21
CA ARG A 222 0.38 -18.88 1.62
C ARG A 222 1.08 -20.21 1.81
N VAL A 223 2.00 -20.27 2.77
CA VAL A 223 2.69 -21.50 3.15
C VAL A 223 2.39 -21.97 4.57
N TYR A 224 2.00 -21.05 5.45
CA TYR A 224 1.58 -21.38 6.80
C TYR A 224 0.54 -20.38 7.31
N ASP A 225 -0.49 -20.85 8.02
CA ASP A 225 -1.55 -20.00 8.58
C ASP A 225 -1.72 -20.16 10.09
N TRP A 226 -0.64 -20.48 10.80
CA TRP A 226 -0.64 -20.57 12.28
C TRP A 226 -1.63 -21.62 12.83
N GLY A 227 -1.91 -22.66 12.04
CA GLY A 227 -2.84 -23.73 12.39
C GLY A 227 -4.32 -23.43 12.12
N ARG A 228 -4.65 -22.22 11.61
CA ARG A 228 -6.02 -21.88 11.18
C ARG A 228 -6.44 -22.77 10.02
N GLN A 229 -7.69 -23.22 10.06
CA GLN A 229 -8.29 -24.09 9.05
C GLN A 229 -9.09 -23.28 8.01
N GLY A 230 -9.35 -23.89 6.85
CA GLY A 230 -10.24 -23.31 5.83
C GLY A 230 -9.60 -22.30 4.88
N ARG A 231 -8.27 -22.09 4.94
CA ARG A 231 -7.53 -21.24 4.00
C ARG A 231 -6.49 -22.06 3.24
N ALA A 232 -6.52 -21.97 1.91
CA ALA A 232 -5.63 -22.73 1.06
C ALA A 232 -4.15 -22.37 1.29
N LEU A 233 -3.30 -23.41 1.26
CA LEU A 233 -1.85 -23.30 1.14
C LEU A 233 -1.46 -23.53 -0.32
N HIS A 234 -0.36 -22.90 -0.74
CA HIS A 234 0.11 -22.84 -2.12
C HIS A 234 1.59 -23.21 -2.16
N ILE A 235 1.94 -24.37 -1.61
CA ILE A 235 3.33 -24.76 -1.35
C ILE A 235 4.16 -24.80 -2.64
N ASP A 236 3.66 -25.43 -3.70
CA ASP A 236 4.41 -25.56 -4.96
C ASP A 236 4.62 -24.22 -5.67
N GLN A 237 3.61 -23.34 -5.65
CA GLN A 237 3.74 -21.98 -6.19
C GLN A 237 4.70 -21.14 -5.36
N ALA A 238 4.60 -21.22 -4.03
CA ALA A 238 5.50 -20.52 -3.13
C ALA A 238 6.95 -20.98 -3.32
N LEU A 239 7.19 -22.29 -3.44
CA LEU A 239 8.52 -22.83 -3.69
C LEU A 239 9.12 -22.28 -5.00
N GLN A 240 8.33 -22.03 -6.04
CA GLN A 240 8.81 -21.43 -7.29
C GLN A 240 9.10 -19.93 -7.18
N CYS A 241 8.56 -19.25 -6.17
CA CYS A 241 8.65 -17.79 -6.02
C CYS A 241 9.65 -17.33 -4.96
N ILE A 242 9.87 -18.13 -3.90
CA ILE A 242 10.73 -17.72 -2.78
C ILE A 242 12.16 -17.49 -3.24
N ASP A 243 12.64 -16.27 -2.99
CA ASP A 243 14.04 -15.91 -3.10
C ASP A 243 14.78 -16.23 -1.79
N LEU A 244 15.97 -16.82 -1.91
CA LEU A 244 16.86 -17.11 -0.78
C LEU A 244 17.79 -15.92 -0.47
N LEU A 245 17.76 -14.86 -1.29
CA LEU A 245 18.53 -13.66 -1.02
C LEU A 245 18.12 -13.00 0.31
N PRO A 246 19.07 -12.36 1.01
CA PRO A 246 18.77 -11.60 2.21
C PRO A 246 17.72 -10.52 1.93
N ALA A 247 16.71 -10.43 2.79
CA ALA A 247 15.72 -9.39 2.66
C ALA A 247 16.33 -8.00 2.96
N PRO A 248 15.86 -6.92 2.32
CA PRO A 248 16.41 -5.58 2.54
C PRO A 248 16.32 -5.16 4.02
N ALA A 249 17.33 -4.42 4.51
CA ALA A 249 17.27 -3.78 5.82
C ALA A 249 16.07 -2.82 5.92
N ALA A 250 15.60 -2.58 7.14
CA ALA A 250 14.61 -1.55 7.39
C ALA A 250 15.25 -0.16 7.23
N THR A 251 14.46 0.79 6.77
CA THR A 251 14.82 2.22 6.72
C THR A 251 13.92 2.98 7.67
N ARG A 252 14.32 4.18 8.07
CA ARG A 252 13.51 5.06 8.92
C ARG A 252 13.93 6.50 8.70
N LEU A 253 13.06 7.42 9.09
CA LEU A 253 13.47 8.80 9.27
C LEU A 253 14.40 8.92 10.48
N GLU A 254 15.54 9.58 10.28
CA GLU A 254 16.48 9.87 11.35
C GLU A 254 15.90 10.90 12.35
N PRO A 255 16.27 10.83 13.64
CA PRO A 255 15.85 11.83 14.61
C PRO A 255 16.16 13.26 14.13
N HIS A 256 15.18 14.16 14.24
CA HIS A 256 15.25 15.57 13.83
C HIS A 256 15.34 15.84 12.32
N ALA A 257 15.42 14.81 11.47
CA ALA A 257 15.25 14.99 10.04
C ALA A 257 13.79 15.35 9.72
N ARG A 258 13.58 16.20 8.72
CA ARG A 258 12.24 16.61 8.27
C ARG A 258 11.68 15.72 7.16
N ALA A 259 12.55 14.99 6.47
CA ALA A 259 12.15 14.07 5.43
C ALA A 259 13.22 12.99 5.21
N ALA A 260 12.78 11.81 4.77
CA ALA A 260 13.68 10.75 4.33
C ALA A 260 13.03 9.92 3.24
N ARG A 261 13.86 9.45 2.30
CA ARG A 261 13.48 8.36 1.40
C ARG A 261 13.53 7.05 2.15
N LEU A 262 12.36 6.44 2.35
CA LEU A 262 12.25 5.15 3.00
C LEU A 262 12.44 4.01 2.00
N VAL A 263 11.83 4.12 0.81
CA VAL A 263 11.88 3.05 -0.20
C VAL A 263 12.08 3.64 -1.59
N THR A 264 12.87 2.94 -2.40
CA THR A 264 12.94 3.11 -3.86
C THR A 264 12.79 1.75 -4.51
N THR A 265 11.80 1.63 -5.38
CA THR A 265 11.61 0.46 -6.26
C THR A 265 11.48 0.95 -7.70
N GLU A 266 11.41 0.01 -8.64
CA GLU A 266 11.04 0.32 -10.02
C GLU A 266 9.58 0.79 -10.19
N PHE A 267 8.71 0.56 -9.19
CA PHE A 267 7.27 0.82 -9.27
C PHE A 267 6.84 2.08 -8.53
N PHE A 268 7.55 2.45 -7.47
CA PHE A 268 7.27 3.63 -6.64
C PHE A 268 8.44 3.99 -5.72
N THR A 269 8.45 5.25 -5.28
CA THR A 269 9.21 5.70 -4.10
C THR A 269 8.27 5.94 -2.94
N LEU A 270 8.75 5.73 -1.71
CA LEU A 270 8.05 6.13 -0.49
C LEU A 270 8.95 7.07 0.31
N ASP A 271 8.46 8.27 0.55
CA ASP A 271 9.11 9.29 1.38
C ASP A 271 8.26 9.53 2.64
N GLU A 272 8.91 9.74 3.79
CA GLU A 272 8.25 10.23 5.02
C GLU A 272 8.61 11.70 5.22
N TYR A 273 7.63 12.50 5.63
CA TYR A 273 7.80 13.91 5.97
C TYR A 273 7.30 14.21 7.39
N HIS A 274 8.11 14.94 8.14
CA HIS A 274 7.78 15.57 9.42
C HIS A 274 7.92 17.08 9.24
N LEU A 275 6.78 17.76 9.12
CA LEU A 275 6.72 19.21 8.95
C LEU A 275 6.40 19.87 10.29
N PRO A 276 7.31 20.67 10.84
CA PRO A 276 6.99 21.54 11.97
C PRO A 276 5.85 22.50 11.62
N GLY A 277 5.16 23.00 12.65
CA GLY A 277 4.05 23.93 12.45
C GLY A 277 4.44 25.17 11.64
N ASP A 278 3.49 25.67 10.87
CA ASP A 278 3.60 26.81 9.96
C ASP A 278 4.66 26.65 8.84
N GLN A 279 5.15 25.43 8.63
CA GLN A 279 6.04 25.12 7.51
C GLN A 279 5.30 24.44 6.37
N SER A 280 5.93 24.47 5.20
CA SER A 280 5.41 23.83 4.01
C SER A 280 6.49 23.07 3.26
N VAL A 281 6.05 22.10 2.46
CA VAL A 281 6.86 21.45 1.44
C VAL A 281 6.15 21.56 0.11
N SER A 282 6.89 22.02 -0.90
CA SER A 282 6.38 22.06 -2.27
C SER A 282 6.27 20.65 -2.83
N LEU A 283 5.24 20.39 -3.62
CA LEU A 283 5.14 19.17 -4.43
C LEU A 283 6.25 19.08 -5.50
N GLY A 284 6.87 20.22 -5.82
CA GLY A 284 7.92 20.35 -6.83
C GLY A 284 7.39 20.29 -8.27
N ASP A 285 8.25 20.62 -9.23
CA ASP A 285 7.91 20.65 -10.66
C ASP A 285 7.92 19.26 -11.31
N ALA A 286 8.17 18.20 -10.54
CA ALA A 286 8.18 16.85 -11.05
C ALA A 286 6.74 16.46 -11.39
N HIS A 287 6.41 16.36 -12.68
CA HIS A 287 5.13 15.90 -13.23
C HIS A 287 4.83 14.43 -12.87
N ARG A 288 4.75 14.12 -11.58
CA ARG A 288 4.64 12.78 -11.02
C ARG A 288 3.32 12.65 -10.30
N CYS A 289 2.63 11.56 -10.59
CA CYS A 289 1.47 11.16 -9.83
C CYS A 289 1.92 10.71 -8.42
N CYS A 290 1.30 11.28 -7.38
CA CYS A 290 1.68 11.02 -6.00
C CYS A 290 0.47 10.72 -5.12
N VAL A 291 0.63 9.87 -4.12
CA VAL A 291 -0.37 9.56 -3.10
C VAL A 291 0.14 10.07 -1.76
N ILE A 292 -0.61 10.97 -1.12
CA ILE A 292 -0.36 11.41 0.25
C ILE A 292 -1.15 10.50 1.19
N ILE A 293 -0.46 9.98 2.20
CA ILE A 293 -1.03 9.17 3.28
C ILE A 293 -0.78 9.93 4.59
N PRO A 294 -1.77 10.70 5.10
CA PRO A 294 -1.58 11.48 6.32
C PRO A 294 -1.44 10.56 7.54
N LEU A 295 -0.43 10.83 8.37
CA LEU A 295 -0.15 10.10 9.61
C LEU A 295 -0.60 10.88 10.85
N SER A 296 -0.69 12.21 10.75
CA SER A 296 -1.26 13.09 11.77
C SER A 296 -2.21 14.10 11.12
N PRO A 297 -3.17 14.65 11.88
CA PRO A 297 -3.99 15.75 11.40
C PRO A 297 -3.17 17.05 11.29
N GLY A 298 -3.79 18.10 10.78
CA GLY A 298 -3.23 19.45 10.82
C GLY A 298 -2.32 19.79 9.64
N ALA A 299 -2.44 19.09 8.51
CA ALA A 299 -1.90 19.56 7.24
C ALA A 299 -2.99 19.76 6.20
N THR A 300 -2.71 20.69 5.29
CA THR A 300 -3.57 21.01 4.15
C THR A 300 -2.72 21.00 2.89
N LEU A 301 -3.18 20.31 1.85
CA LEU A 301 -2.68 20.49 0.50
C LEU A 301 -3.28 21.78 -0.05
N ALA A 302 -2.45 22.83 -0.13
CA ALA A 302 -2.82 24.13 -0.64
C ALA A 302 -2.34 24.29 -2.09
N PRO A 303 -3.18 24.85 -2.97
CA PRO A 303 -2.79 25.08 -4.35
C PRO A 303 -1.89 26.33 -4.44
N SER A 304 -0.89 26.34 -5.33
CA SER A 304 -0.10 27.56 -5.56
C SER A 304 -0.80 28.53 -6.52
N THR A 305 -1.77 28.03 -7.30
CA THR A 305 -2.61 28.79 -8.24
C THR A 305 -4.07 28.41 -7.98
N GLY A 306 -5.08 29.14 -8.47
CA GLY A 306 -6.50 28.78 -8.26
C GLY A 306 -6.97 27.51 -8.98
N GLN A 307 -6.10 26.52 -9.21
CA GLN A 307 -6.35 25.29 -9.98
C GLN A 307 -7.27 24.31 -9.27
N PHE A 308 -7.25 24.25 -7.94
CA PHE A 308 -8.10 23.39 -7.12
C PHE A 308 -8.34 24.03 -5.74
N ASP A 309 -9.37 23.61 -5.02
CA ASP A 309 -9.63 24.07 -3.65
C ASP A 309 -8.70 23.39 -2.65
N ALA A 310 -8.31 24.09 -1.58
CA ALA A 310 -7.46 23.49 -0.54
C ALA A 310 -8.07 22.21 0.03
N VAL A 311 -7.23 21.19 0.23
CA VAL A 311 -7.64 19.85 0.68
C VAL A 311 -7.04 19.56 2.05
N GLU A 312 -7.89 19.37 3.06
CA GLU A 312 -7.45 18.90 4.37
C GLU A 312 -6.91 17.47 4.29
N LEU A 313 -5.79 17.22 4.96
CA LEU A 313 -5.13 15.93 5.02
C LEU A 313 -5.49 15.22 6.32
N THR A 314 -6.42 14.28 6.23
CA THR A 314 -6.95 13.54 7.39
C THR A 314 -6.38 12.13 7.46
N PRO A 315 -5.80 11.69 8.61
CA PRO A 315 -5.39 10.31 8.80
C PRO A 315 -6.54 9.33 8.58
N GLY A 316 -6.25 8.19 7.94
CA GLY A 316 -7.28 7.22 7.55
C GLY A 316 -7.84 7.39 6.14
N ALA A 317 -7.44 8.44 5.43
CA ALA A 317 -7.74 8.65 4.03
C ALA A 317 -6.45 8.73 3.19
N ALA A 318 -6.59 8.66 1.87
CA ALA A 318 -5.52 8.99 0.94
C ALA A 318 -5.95 10.13 0.01
N VAL A 319 -4.97 10.96 -0.35
CA VAL A 319 -5.15 12.02 -1.35
C VAL A 319 -4.22 11.73 -2.52
N LEU A 320 -4.80 11.45 -3.69
CA LEU A 320 -4.06 11.25 -4.93
C LEU A 320 -3.90 12.59 -5.66
N ILE A 321 -2.68 12.94 -6.01
CA ILE A 321 -2.31 14.13 -6.76
C ILE A 321 -2.06 13.71 -8.22
N PRO A 322 -2.87 14.18 -9.18
CA PRO A 322 -2.60 14.04 -10.61
C PRO A 322 -1.22 14.59 -11.01
N ALA A 323 -0.53 13.92 -11.93
CA ALA A 323 0.77 14.35 -12.46
C ALA A 323 0.76 15.75 -13.10
N SER A 324 -0.40 16.21 -13.59
CA SER A 324 -0.58 17.56 -14.14
C SER A 324 -0.60 18.67 -13.07
N ILE A 325 -0.65 18.34 -11.78
CA ILE A 325 -0.57 19.30 -10.69
C ILE A 325 0.88 19.37 -10.22
N SER A 326 1.62 20.35 -10.73
CA SER A 326 3.00 20.64 -10.33
C SER A 326 3.11 21.85 -9.38
N ALA A 327 2.03 22.62 -9.23
CA ALA A 327 2.03 23.87 -8.48
C ALA A 327 1.15 23.77 -7.22
N GLY A 328 1.74 23.25 -6.15
CA GLY A 328 1.10 23.18 -4.83
C GLY A 328 2.10 22.95 -3.71
N ALA A 329 1.63 23.12 -2.48
CA ALA A 329 2.41 22.83 -1.29
C ALA A 329 1.54 22.16 -0.22
N ILE A 330 2.14 21.23 0.52
CA ILE A 330 1.55 20.71 1.74
C ILE A 330 2.00 21.64 2.87
N VAL A 331 1.04 22.23 3.57
CA VAL A 331 1.26 23.21 4.63
C VAL A 331 0.80 22.62 5.95
N ALA A 332 1.69 22.61 6.95
CA ALA A 332 1.34 22.29 8.32
C ALA A 332 0.68 23.51 8.98
N ALA A 333 -0.41 23.28 9.71
CA ALA A 333 -1.00 24.28 10.61
C ALA A 333 -0.08 24.51 11.83
N ALA A 334 -0.55 25.18 12.88
CA ALA A 334 0.27 25.50 14.07
C ALA A 334 0.89 24.28 14.82
N GLY A 335 0.55 23.04 14.42
CA GLY A 335 1.10 21.80 14.96
C GLY A 335 1.97 21.05 13.96
N GLU A 336 2.66 20.01 14.42
CA GLU A 336 3.46 19.15 13.55
C GLU A 336 2.55 18.29 12.65
N ALA A 337 2.85 18.26 11.36
CA ALA A 337 2.21 17.38 10.40
C ALA A 337 3.15 16.28 9.92
N ARG A 338 2.65 15.05 9.91
CA ARG A 338 3.37 13.87 9.46
C ARG A 338 2.58 13.17 8.36
N PHE A 339 3.24 12.79 7.29
CA PHE A 339 2.62 12.05 6.19
C PHE A 339 3.65 11.21 5.44
N LEU A 340 3.17 10.20 4.73
CA LEU A 340 3.93 9.49 3.71
C LEU A 340 3.55 10.03 2.34
N LEU A 341 4.52 10.08 1.43
CA LEU A 341 4.32 10.42 0.03
C LEU A 341 4.80 9.25 -0.83
N ALA A 342 3.86 8.52 -1.41
CA ALA A 342 4.15 7.48 -2.39
C ALA A 342 4.11 8.10 -3.79
N SER A 343 5.20 8.04 -4.54
CA SER A 343 5.27 8.66 -5.86
C SER A 343 5.56 7.63 -6.94
N LEU A 344 4.78 7.66 -8.02
CA LEU A 344 5.08 6.85 -9.21
C LEU A 344 6.38 7.31 -9.86
N PRO A 345 7.12 6.44 -10.57
CA PRO A 345 8.30 6.84 -11.33
C PRO A 345 7.99 7.99 -12.30
N GLY A 346 9.01 8.80 -12.59
CA GLY A 346 8.94 9.86 -13.60
C GLY A 346 8.94 9.29 -15.03
#